data_AF-Q14MH5-F1
#
_entry.id   AF-Q14MH5-F1
#
_cell.length_a   1.000
_cell.length_b   1.000
_cell.length_c   1.000
_cell.angle_alpha   90.00
_cell.angle_beta   90.00
_cell.angle_gamma   90.00
#
_symmetry.space_group_name_H-M   'P 1'
#
loop_
_entity.id
_entity.type
_entity.pdbx_description
1 polymer ?
#
loop_
_entity_poly.entity_id
_entity_poly.type
_entity_poly.pdbx_seq_one_letter_code
_entity_poly.pdbx_strand_id
1 'polypeptide(L)'
;MGIKDYGKWKKLMKIFTVKLNDLEFGYRLLPMFYYFLKIIKVRNIKKGIKYITLQEISKKISDGEHSHIKRNNKSGVRYLYGRNIKQGTIKGNINFDSISDYSYISLEDYTNFKRTHLIDNDVLISILGIIGNSAIYKKEYLGIIGIPRHIGRITLLNTFAPISPEYLVAYFRTKLAKHQLYSLTTGNIQQLLSLKNLKNYEIPIPNKTILKQ
;
A
#
# COMPACT_ATOMS: atom_id res chain seq x y z
N MET A 1 -1.10 30.81 -42.68
CA MET A 1 -1.87 29.96 -41.75
C MET A 1 -1.06 29.76 -40.48
N GLY A 2 -1.44 30.46 -39.41
CA GLY A 2 -0.72 30.43 -38.14
C GLY A 2 -0.93 29.12 -37.38
N ILE A 3 0.16 28.52 -36.92
CA ILE A 3 0.12 27.36 -36.02
C ILE A 3 0.45 27.83 -34.60
N LYS A 4 -0.63 28.14 -33.89
CA LYS A 4 -0.93 27.90 -32.47
C LYS A 4 0.25 27.90 -31.46
N ASP A 5 0.38 29.06 -30.81
CA ASP A 5 0.48 29.25 -29.36
C ASP A 5 0.97 28.06 -28.50
N TYR A 6 2.28 27.98 -28.30
CA TYR A 6 2.96 27.09 -27.34
C TYR A 6 2.79 27.54 -25.86
N GLY A 7 2.00 28.59 -25.58
CA GLY A 7 1.87 29.17 -24.24
C GLY A 7 1.17 28.29 -23.19
N LYS A 8 0.39 27.28 -23.60
CA LYS A 8 -0.38 26.43 -22.67
C LYS A 8 0.43 25.33 -21.97
N TRP A 9 1.56 24.87 -22.54
CA TRP A 9 2.35 23.76 -21.97
C TRP A 9 3.30 24.18 -20.85
N LYS A 10 3.66 25.48 -20.79
CA LYS A 10 4.57 26.02 -19.76
C LYS A 10 3.97 26.02 -18.34
N LYS A 11 2.65 25.91 -18.19
CA LYS A 11 1.96 26.19 -16.91
C LYS A 11 1.93 25.03 -15.91
N LEU A 12 2.45 23.84 -16.24
CA LEU A 12 2.36 22.66 -15.36
C LEU A 12 3.65 21.82 -15.25
N MET A 13 4.78 22.29 -15.79
CA MET A 13 6.04 21.56 -15.64
C MET A 13 6.70 21.93 -14.31
N LYS A 14 6.59 21.03 -13.32
CA LYS A 14 7.27 21.19 -12.03
C LYS A 14 8.71 20.73 -12.16
N ILE A 15 9.63 21.70 -12.18
CA ILE A 15 11.07 21.45 -12.24
C ILE A 15 11.62 21.46 -10.82
N PHE A 16 12.53 20.54 -10.52
CA PHE A 16 13.30 20.53 -9.27
C PHE A 16 14.67 19.91 -9.53
N THR A 17 15.62 20.21 -8.65
CA THR A 17 17.00 19.70 -8.73
C THR A 17 17.24 18.64 -7.67
N VAL A 18 18.08 17.66 -8.01
CA VAL A 18 18.56 16.61 -7.10
C VAL A 18 20.08 16.63 -7.19
N LYS A 19 20.78 16.62 -6.05
CA LYS A 19 22.24 16.56 -6.04
C LYS A 19 22.67 15.17 -6.51
N LEU A 20 23.81 15.07 -7.19
CA LEU A 20 24.35 13.79 -7.66
C LEU A 20 24.50 12.77 -6.52
N ASN A 21 24.96 13.23 -5.34
CA ASN A 21 25.12 12.39 -4.15
C ASN A 21 23.80 11.87 -3.56
N ASP A 22 22.67 12.48 -3.91
CA ASP A 22 21.33 12.05 -3.46
C ASP A 22 20.72 11.00 -4.40
N LEU A 23 21.41 10.64 -5.50
CA LEU A 23 20.89 9.67 -6.45
C LEU A 23 20.98 8.24 -5.90
N GLU A 24 19.85 7.71 -5.45
CA GLU A 24 19.75 6.30 -5.07
C GLU A 24 19.80 5.34 -6.26
N PHE A 25 20.25 4.10 -5.99
CA PHE A 25 20.32 2.98 -6.94
C PHE A 25 21.16 3.23 -8.19
N GLY A 26 22.25 4.00 -8.05
CA GLY A 26 23.28 4.16 -9.08
C GLY A 26 22.70 4.61 -10.42
N TYR A 27 22.25 5.87 -10.52
CA TYR A 27 21.73 6.54 -11.74
C TYR A 27 20.22 6.47 -12.00
N ARG A 28 19.35 6.23 -11.00
CA ARG A 28 17.90 6.28 -11.23
C ARG A 28 17.41 7.71 -11.47
N LEU A 29 17.25 8.11 -12.74
CA LEU A 29 16.84 9.47 -13.13
C LEU A 29 15.33 9.72 -13.17
N LEU A 30 14.51 8.86 -12.55
CA LEU A 30 13.05 9.02 -12.53
C LEU A 30 12.67 10.19 -11.60
N PRO A 31 12.15 11.33 -12.10
CA PRO A 31 11.84 12.48 -11.24
C PRO A 31 10.81 12.14 -10.17
N MET A 32 9.89 11.24 -10.49
CA MET A 32 8.84 10.81 -9.56
C MET A 32 9.41 10.08 -8.32
N PHE A 33 10.61 9.53 -8.38
CA PHE A 33 11.27 8.93 -7.23
C PHE A 33 11.61 10.00 -6.17
N TYR A 34 12.15 11.14 -6.59
CA TYR A 34 12.62 12.18 -5.67
C TYR A 34 11.54 13.22 -5.33
N TYR A 35 10.51 13.36 -6.15
CA TYR A 35 9.53 14.44 -6.01
C TYR A 35 8.77 14.40 -4.68
N PHE A 36 8.46 13.21 -4.14
CA PHE A 36 7.85 13.11 -2.80
C PHE A 36 8.79 13.67 -1.72
N LEU A 37 10.01 13.14 -1.64
CA LEU A 37 10.96 13.48 -0.58
C LEU A 37 11.43 14.94 -0.67
N LYS A 38 11.79 15.41 -1.87
CA LYS A 38 12.40 16.73 -2.07
C LYS A 38 11.39 17.87 -2.11
N ILE A 39 10.16 17.63 -2.59
CA ILE A 39 9.17 18.69 -2.80
C ILE A 39 7.97 18.53 -1.88
N ILE A 40 7.23 17.42 -2.00
CA ILE A 40 5.94 17.32 -1.32
C ILE A 40 6.11 17.28 0.20
N LYS A 41 6.98 16.39 0.70
CA LYS A 41 7.22 16.21 2.13
C LYS A 41 7.77 17.49 2.76
N VAL A 42 8.80 18.11 2.16
CA VAL A 42 9.38 19.38 2.64
C VAL A 42 8.30 20.47 2.71
N ARG A 43 7.44 20.60 1.70
CA ARG A 43 6.34 21.59 1.71
C ARG A 43 5.33 21.31 2.81
N ASN A 44 4.97 20.06 3.04
CA ASN A 44 4.01 19.67 4.07
C ASN A 44 4.56 19.93 5.48
N ILE A 45 5.84 19.61 5.71
CA ILE A 45 6.53 19.92 6.98
C ILE A 45 6.55 21.43 7.23
N LYS A 46 6.85 22.25 6.21
CA LYS A 46 6.80 23.73 6.32
C LYS A 46 5.41 24.26 6.68
N LYS A 47 4.35 23.52 6.35
CA LYS A 47 2.95 23.83 6.74
C LYS A 47 2.56 23.27 8.12
N GLY A 48 3.50 22.69 8.86
CA GLY A 48 3.26 22.10 10.18
C GLY A 48 2.68 20.68 10.16
N ILE A 49 2.62 20.01 9.01
CA ILE A 49 2.16 18.62 8.94
C ILE A 49 3.25 17.71 9.50
N LYS A 50 2.92 17.00 10.58
CA LYS A 50 3.78 15.98 11.18
C LYS A 50 3.58 14.65 10.49
N TYR A 51 4.63 13.85 10.46
CA TYR A 51 4.65 12.51 9.88
C TYR A 51 5.06 11.50 10.95
N ILE A 52 4.59 10.27 10.78
CA ILE A 52 4.92 9.12 11.63
C ILE A 52 5.13 7.88 10.75
N THR A 53 6.02 6.98 11.13
CA THR A 53 6.23 5.74 10.36
C THR A 53 5.17 4.68 10.65
N LEU A 54 4.93 3.77 9.70
CA LEU A 54 4.06 2.62 9.95
C LEU A 54 4.60 1.75 11.09
N GLN A 55 5.91 1.61 11.21
CA GLN A 55 6.54 0.85 12.29
C GLN A 55 6.18 1.38 13.68
N GLU A 56 6.08 2.69 13.86
CA GLU A 56 5.74 3.31 15.15
C GLU A 56 4.29 3.08 15.57
N ILE A 57 3.36 3.02 14.60
CA ILE A 57 1.92 2.90 14.88
C ILE A 57 1.40 1.46 14.82
N SER A 58 2.25 0.50 14.46
CA SER A 58 1.83 -0.87 14.18
C SER A 58 2.34 -1.84 15.23
N LYS A 59 1.44 -2.69 15.72
CA LYS A 59 1.78 -3.85 16.53
C LYS A 59 2.57 -4.87 15.70
N LYS A 60 2.21 -5.01 14.42
CA LYS A 60 2.85 -5.96 13.51
C LYS A 60 2.80 -5.48 12.07
N ILE A 61 3.92 -5.63 11.37
CA ILE A 61 4.00 -5.50 9.91
C ILE A 61 4.69 -6.75 9.39
N SER A 62 4.01 -7.51 8.55
CA SER A 62 4.58 -8.66 7.85
C SER A 62 3.87 -8.91 6.53
N ASP A 63 4.15 -10.03 5.87
CA ASP A 63 3.41 -10.53 4.70
C ASP A 63 2.86 -11.94 4.96
N GLY A 64 2.23 -12.53 3.95
CA GLY A 64 1.73 -13.91 3.94
C GLY A 64 2.79 -14.96 3.61
N GLU A 65 2.36 -16.15 3.19
CA GLU A 65 3.24 -17.32 2.99
C GLU A 65 4.12 -17.24 1.73
N HIS A 66 5.37 -17.69 1.85
CA HIS A 66 6.40 -17.67 0.80
C HIS A 66 6.52 -19.02 0.08
N SER A 67 6.15 -20.10 0.77
CA SER A 67 6.10 -21.45 0.20
C SER A 67 4.98 -21.61 -0.82
N HIS A 68 5.14 -22.60 -1.71
CA HIS A 68 4.10 -22.97 -2.65
C HIS A 68 2.99 -23.77 -1.95
N ILE A 69 1.80 -23.16 -1.79
CA ILE A 69 0.59 -23.84 -1.29
C ILE A 69 -0.26 -24.29 -2.47
N LYS A 70 -0.73 -25.54 -2.46
CA LYS A 70 -1.61 -26.08 -3.50
C LYS A 70 -3.00 -25.44 -3.40
N ARG A 71 -3.49 -24.90 -4.51
CA ARG A 71 -4.79 -24.20 -4.57
C ARG A 71 -5.82 -25.00 -5.36
N ASN A 72 -7.10 -24.75 -5.08
CA ASN A 72 -8.24 -25.37 -5.74
C ASN A 72 -9.43 -24.41 -5.90
N ASN A 73 -10.43 -24.80 -6.71
CA ASN A 73 -11.66 -24.02 -6.97
C ASN A 73 -12.90 -24.55 -6.23
N LYS A 74 -12.76 -25.60 -5.42
CA LYS A 74 -13.90 -26.36 -4.88
C LYS A 74 -14.24 -25.96 -3.45
N SER A 75 -13.27 -26.04 -2.53
CA SER A 75 -13.54 -25.92 -1.10
C SER A 75 -12.28 -25.67 -0.28
N GLY A 76 -12.48 -25.20 0.95
CA GLY A 76 -11.43 -24.97 1.94
C GLY A 76 -11.43 -23.54 2.45
N VAL A 77 -10.26 -23.06 2.87
CA VAL A 77 -10.08 -21.68 3.33
C VAL A 77 -9.79 -20.78 2.14
N ARG A 78 -10.48 -19.64 2.04
CA ARG A 78 -10.23 -18.69 0.96
C ARG A 78 -8.80 -18.12 1.06
N TYR A 79 -8.15 -17.96 -0.07
CA TYR A 79 -6.77 -17.54 -0.19
C TYR A 79 -6.67 -16.31 -1.09
N LEU A 80 -6.49 -15.16 -0.45
CA LEU A 80 -6.63 -13.84 -1.06
C LEU A 80 -5.34 -13.41 -1.76
N TYR A 81 -5.37 -13.16 -3.07
CA TYR A 81 -4.23 -12.66 -3.84
C TYR A 81 -4.27 -11.14 -4.00
N GLY A 82 -3.13 -10.52 -4.33
CA GLY A 82 -3.03 -9.07 -4.53
C GLY A 82 -4.01 -8.54 -5.59
N ARG A 83 -4.34 -9.35 -6.61
CA ARG A 83 -5.32 -9.00 -7.66
C ARG A 83 -6.76 -8.89 -7.14
N ASN A 84 -7.06 -9.54 -6.01
CA ASN A 84 -8.37 -9.49 -5.37
C ASN A 84 -8.54 -8.20 -4.56
N ILE A 85 -7.44 -7.53 -4.21
CA ILE A 85 -7.47 -6.21 -3.58
C ILE A 85 -7.65 -5.17 -4.69
N LYS A 86 -8.87 -4.66 -4.86
CA LYS A 86 -9.22 -3.63 -5.84
C LYS A 86 -9.16 -2.24 -5.25
N GLN A 87 -8.87 -1.26 -6.09
CA GLN A 87 -8.93 0.15 -5.73
C GLN A 87 -10.32 0.70 -6.09
N GLY A 88 -11.26 0.74 -5.15
CA GLY A 88 -12.60 1.32 -5.38
C GLY A 88 -13.63 0.98 -4.31
N THR A 89 -14.40 2.01 -3.93
CA THR A 89 -15.50 2.09 -2.92
C THR A 89 -15.20 1.68 -1.47
N ILE A 90 -15.91 2.32 -0.54
CA ILE A 90 -15.82 2.09 0.92
C ILE A 90 -16.49 0.75 1.29
N LYS A 91 -17.36 0.24 0.40
CA LYS A 91 -17.95 -1.11 0.45
C LYS A 91 -17.15 -2.04 -0.46
N GLY A 92 -16.29 -2.87 0.13
CA GLY A 92 -15.68 -4.03 -0.54
C GLY A 92 -14.48 -3.71 -1.46
N ASN A 93 -13.28 -3.61 -0.87
CA ASN A 93 -12.02 -3.58 -1.63
C ASN A 93 -11.48 -4.98 -1.97
N ILE A 94 -12.15 -6.03 -1.52
CA ILE A 94 -11.75 -7.41 -1.72
C ILE A 94 -12.81 -8.08 -2.58
N ASN A 95 -12.41 -8.50 -3.78
CA ASN A 95 -13.27 -9.21 -4.71
C ASN A 95 -12.59 -10.51 -5.16
N PHE A 96 -13.26 -11.63 -4.92
CA PHE A 96 -12.86 -12.95 -5.41
C PHE A 96 -13.54 -13.18 -6.76
N ASP A 97 -12.77 -13.33 -7.82
CA ASP A 97 -13.31 -13.60 -9.15
C ASP A 97 -13.60 -15.10 -9.28
N SER A 98 -14.89 -15.46 -9.26
CA SER A 98 -15.35 -16.85 -9.31
C SER A 98 -14.97 -17.61 -10.58
N ILE A 99 -14.58 -16.90 -11.66
CA ILE A 99 -14.30 -17.52 -12.97
C ILE A 99 -12.81 -17.89 -13.10
N SER A 100 -11.91 -17.17 -12.43
CA SER A 100 -10.46 -17.27 -12.71
C SER A 100 -9.57 -17.55 -11.48
N ASP A 101 -10.14 -17.57 -10.28
CA ASP A 101 -9.38 -17.74 -9.05
C ASP A 101 -9.48 -19.16 -8.46
N TYR A 102 -8.34 -19.88 -8.50
CA TYR A 102 -7.99 -20.91 -7.50
C TYR A 102 -7.90 -20.27 -6.12
N SER A 103 -9.09 -20.01 -5.58
CA SER A 103 -9.37 -19.18 -4.40
C SER A 103 -9.24 -19.94 -3.10
N TYR A 104 -9.04 -21.26 -3.11
CA TYR A 104 -9.09 -22.07 -1.90
C TYR A 104 -7.79 -22.83 -1.67
N ILE A 105 -7.41 -22.93 -0.39
CA ILE A 105 -6.38 -23.84 0.12
C ILE A 105 -7.01 -24.82 1.10
N SER A 106 -6.38 -25.96 1.33
CA SER A 106 -6.89 -26.94 2.30
C SER A 106 -6.88 -26.37 3.72
N LEU A 107 -7.74 -26.88 4.60
CA LEU A 107 -7.73 -26.50 6.02
C LEU A 107 -6.41 -26.91 6.70
N GLU A 108 -5.84 -28.03 6.29
CA GLU A 108 -4.53 -28.50 6.75
C GLU A 108 -3.42 -27.51 6.40
N ASP A 109 -3.32 -27.11 5.13
CA ASP A 109 -2.36 -26.09 4.68
C ASP A 109 -2.55 -24.79 5.46
N TYR A 110 -3.79 -24.31 5.57
CA TYR A 110 -4.07 -23.08 6.33
C TYR A 110 -3.60 -23.21 7.78
N THR A 111 -3.85 -24.35 8.43
CA THR A 111 -3.47 -24.60 9.83
C THR A 111 -1.94 -24.63 10.00
N ASN A 112 -1.23 -25.24 9.04
CA ASN A 112 0.23 -25.35 9.06
C ASN A 112 0.92 -24.00 8.78
N PHE A 113 0.39 -23.20 7.85
CA PHE A 113 0.98 -21.92 7.45
C PHE A 113 0.41 -20.73 8.22
N LYS A 114 0.78 -20.62 9.51
CA LYS A 114 0.35 -19.52 10.42
C LYS A 114 0.67 -18.11 9.90
N ARG A 115 1.63 -17.98 8.98
CA ARG A 115 1.98 -16.68 8.37
C ARG A 115 0.84 -16.12 7.53
N THR A 116 -0.01 -16.99 6.98
CA THR A 116 -1.17 -16.61 6.17
C THR A 116 -2.31 -15.99 6.98
N HIS A 117 -2.37 -16.22 8.29
CA HIS A 117 -3.52 -15.86 9.13
C HIS A 117 -3.67 -14.35 9.29
N LEU A 118 -4.90 -13.89 9.33
CA LEU A 118 -5.24 -12.48 9.55
C LEU A 118 -6.01 -12.29 10.85
N ILE A 119 -5.85 -11.12 11.45
CA ILE A 119 -6.61 -10.68 12.62
C ILE A 119 -7.57 -9.59 12.16
N ASP A 120 -8.77 -9.57 12.75
CA ASP A 120 -9.78 -8.55 12.42
C ASP A 120 -9.19 -7.13 12.53
N ASN A 121 -9.51 -6.29 11.53
CA ASN A 121 -8.95 -4.94 11.34
C ASN A 121 -7.50 -4.86 10.84
N ASP A 122 -6.88 -5.97 10.43
CA ASP A 122 -5.64 -5.91 9.68
C ASP A 122 -5.83 -5.10 8.38
N VAL A 123 -4.92 -4.15 8.15
CA VAL A 123 -4.84 -3.43 6.87
C VAL A 123 -3.96 -4.23 5.93
N LEU A 124 -4.52 -4.62 4.80
CA LEU A 124 -3.84 -5.34 3.74
C LEU A 124 -3.38 -4.36 2.68
N ILE A 125 -2.18 -4.58 2.15
CA ILE A 125 -1.62 -3.79 1.04
C ILE A 125 -0.88 -4.71 0.07
N SER A 126 -1.13 -4.57 -1.22
CA SER A 126 -0.38 -5.28 -2.26
C SER A 126 1.04 -4.74 -2.32
N ILE A 127 2.03 -5.62 -2.15
CA ILE A 127 3.46 -5.26 -2.09
C ILE A 127 4.28 -5.79 -3.28
N LEU A 128 3.68 -6.59 -4.16
CA LEU A 128 4.30 -7.09 -5.40
C LEU A 128 3.26 -7.08 -6.53
N GLY A 129 3.68 -6.68 -7.74
CA GLY A 129 2.79 -6.53 -8.90
C GLY A 129 2.13 -5.16 -8.94
N ILE A 130 0.80 -5.08 -8.87
CA ILE A 130 0.08 -3.80 -8.71
C ILE A 130 0.19 -3.38 -7.25
N ILE A 131 1.20 -2.56 -6.93
CA ILE A 131 1.50 -2.16 -5.55
C ILE A 131 0.54 -1.06 -5.07
N GLY A 132 0.20 -1.10 -3.78
CA GLY A 132 -0.46 0.00 -3.08
C GLY A 132 -1.98 -0.12 -3.01
N ASN A 133 -2.56 -1.07 -3.75
CA ASN A 133 -3.95 -1.47 -3.52
C ASN A 133 -4.08 -1.97 -2.08
N SER A 134 -5.08 -1.45 -1.36
CA SER A 134 -5.24 -1.71 0.06
C SER A 134 -6.69 -1.91 0.46
N ALA A 135 -6.89 -2.68 1.52
CA ALA A 135 -8.19 -3.06 2.07
C ALA A 135 -8.09 -3.30 3.58
N ILE A 136 -9.23 -3.26 4.27
CA ILE A 136 -9.33 -3.69 5.66
C ILE A 136 -9.88 -5.11 5.65
N TYR A 137 -9.23 -6.02 6.35
CA TYR A 137 -9.78 -7.34 6.60
C TYR A 137 -10.82 -7.26 7.73
N LYS A 138 -12.04 -7.69 7.42
CA LYS A 138 -13.17 -7.77 8.34
C LYS A 138 -13.67 -9.21 8.33
N LYS A 139 -13.47 -9.91 9.44
CA LYS A 139 -13.85 -11.33 9.58
C LYS A 139 -15.35 -11.53 9.42
N GLU A 140 -16.16 -10.56 9.83
CA GLU A 140 -17.63 -10.58 9.68
C GLU A 140 -18.10 -10.73 8.23
N TYR A 141 -17.39 -10.11 7.25
CA TYR A 141 -17.80 -10.16 5.84
C TYR A 141 -17.06 -11.22 5.03
N LEU A 142 -15.80 -11.53 5.42
CA LEU A 142 -14.91 -12.38 4.62
C LEU A 142 -14.74 -13.79 5.19
N GLY A 143 -15.15 -14.01 6.44
CA GLY A 143 -14.83 -15.24 7.16
C GLY A 143 -13.33 -15.42 7.37
N ILE A 144 -12.90 -16.66 7.61
CA ILE A 144 -11.48 -17.00 7.74
C ILE A 144 -10.85 -17.08 6.34
N ILE A 145 -9.79 -16.31 6.14
CA ILE A 145 -9.02 -16.29 4.89
C ILE A 145 -7.51 -16.31 5.18
N GLY A 146 -6.73 -16.80 4.21
CA GLY A 146 -5.27 -16.72 4.21
C GLY A 146 -4.73 -15.76 3.16
N ILE A 147 -3.49 -15.29 3.34
CA ILE A 147 -2.77 -14.46 2.36
C ILE A 147 -1.39 -15.04 1.96
N PRO A 148 -0.93 -14.80 0.72
CA PRO A 148 0.41 -15.12 0.22
C PRO A 148 1.42 -13.97 0.43
N ARG A 149 2.69 -14.22 0.11
CA ARG A 149 3.82 -13.28 0.26
C ARG A 149 3.68 -11.92 -0.42
N HIS A 150 2.84 -11.79 -1.44
CA HIS A 150 2.69 -10.52 -2.18
C HIS A 150 1.68 -9.56 -1.54
N ILE A 151 1.11 -9.91 -0.39
CA ILE A 151 0.27 -9.04 0.43
C ILE A 151 1.00 -8.75 1.74
N GLY A 152 1.23 -7.47 2.01
CA GLY A 152 1.60 -6.97 3.31
C GLY A 152 0.37 -6.86 4.22
N ARG A 153 0.51 -7.28 5.48
CA ARG A 153 -0.45 -7.04 6.55
C ARG A 153 0.12 -6.06 7.56
N ILE A 154 -0.72 -5.14 8.02
CA ILE A 154 -0.42 -4.11 8.99
C ILE A 154 -1.48 -4.21 10.09
N THR A 155 -1.05 -4.61 11.28
CA THR A 155 -1.87 -4.63 12.49
C THR A 155 -1.57 -3.37 13.29
N LEU A 156 -2.53 -2.45 13.40
CA LEU A 156 -2.34 -1.20 14.14
C LEU A 156 -2.32 -1.41 15.66
N LEU A 157 -1.65 -0.50 16.37
CA LEU A 157 -1.77 -0.35 17.82
C LEU A 157 -3.06 0.42 18.14
N ASN A 158 -3.80 -0.04 19.15
CA ASN A 158 -5.05 0.59 19.58
C ASN A 158 -4.85 2.01 20.16
N THR A 159 -3.62 2.41 20.47
CA THR A 159 -3.29 3.66 21.17
C THR A 159 -3.05 4.86 20.25
N PHE A 160 -2.91 4.66 18.94
CA PHE A 160 -2.55 5.72 18.00
C PHE A 160 -3.77 6.45 17.43
N ALA A 161 -4.64 6.98 18.31
CA ALA A 161 -5.65 7.93 17.87
C ALA A 161 -4.95 9.21 17.35
N PRO A 162 -5.22 9.65 16.11
CA PRO A 162 -6.45 9.38 15.37
C PRO A 162 -6.27 8.52 14.10
N ILE A 163 -5.22 7.70 14.03
CA ILE A 163 -4.94 6.83 12.89
C ILE A 163 -5.70 5.51 13.06
N SER A 164 -6.76 5.33 12.28
CA SER A 164 -7.55 4.11 12.21
C SER A 164 -7.20 3.27 10.96
N PRO A 165 -7.62 1.99 10.90
CA PRO A 165 -7.52 1.19 9.67
C PRO A 165 -8.15 1.87 8.44
N GLU A 166 -9.29 2.53 8.64
CA GLU A 166 -10.02 3.29 7.62
C GLU A 166 -9.22 4.50 7.15
N TYR A 167 -8.62 5.25 8.08
CA TYR A 167 -7.73 6.35 7.74
C TYR A 167 -6.55 5.85 6.89
N LEU A 168 -5.93 4.73 7.29
CA LEU A 168 -4.76 4.21 6.61
C LEU A 168 -5.07 3.77 5.17
N VAL A 169 -6.19 3.04 4.97
CA VAL A 169 -6.64 2.65 3.62
C VAL A 169 -7.04 3.88 2.79
N ALA A 170 -7.71 4.87 3.39
CA ALA A 170 -8.03 6.12 2.71
C ALA A 170 -6.76 6.88 2.28
N TYR A 171 -5.77 6.94 3.17
CA TYR A 171 -4.48 7.58 2.89
C TYR A 171 -3.73 6.89 1.75
N PHE A 172 -3.64 5.55 1.75
CA PHE A 172 -2.97 4.80 0.67
C PHE A 172 -3.56 5.05 -0.72
N ARG A 173 -4.82 5.46 -0.81
CA ARG A 173 -5.49 5.82 -2.08
C ARG A 173 -5.12 7.22 -2.58
N THR A 174 -4.58 8.07 -1.72
CA THR A 174 -4.24 9.45 -2.07
C THR A 174 -3.09 9.52 -3.09
N LYS A 175 -3.05 10.61 -3.87
CA LYS A 175 -1.90 10.92 -4.73
C LYS A 175 -0.61 11.05 -3.92
N LEU A 176 -0.71 11.58 -2.69
CA LEU A 176 0.42 11.73 -1.78
C LEU A 176 1.06 10.39 -1.46
N ALA A 177 0.24 9.41 -1.06
CA ALA A 177 0.72 8.06 -0.80
C ALA A 177 1.30 7.41 -2.06
N LYS A 178 0.63 7.53 -3.21
CA LYS A 178 1.16 7.03 -4.48
C LYS A 178 2.54 7.60 -4.82
N HIS A 179 2.75 8.91 -4.60
CA HIS A 179 4.05 9.55 -4.82
C HIS A 179 5.14 9.01 -3.90
N GLN A 180 4.83 8.78 -2.62
CA GLN A 180 5.77 8.16 -1.69
C GLN A 180 6.06 6.71 -2.06
N LEU A 181 5.03 5.96 -2.46
CA LEU A 181 5.19 4.59 -2.91
C LEU A 181 6.18 4.50 -4.07
N TYR A 182 6.09 5.38 -5.07
CA TYR A 182 7.07 5.44 -6.17
C TYR A 182 8.50 5.75 -5.70
N SER A 183 8.66 6.51 -4.62
CA SER A 183 9.96 6.76 -3.99
C SER A 183 10.51 5.56 -3.20
N LEU A 184 9.68 4.56 -2.91
CA LEU A 184 10.05 3.40 -2.09
C LEU A 184 10.09 2.08 -2.88
N THR A 185 9.46 2.01 -4.04
CA THR A 185 9.40 0.81 -4.87
C THR A 185 10.65 0.65 -5.75
N THR A 186 11.16 -0.57 -5.80
CA THR A 186 12.27 -0.99 -6.67
C THR A 186 11.78 -1.98 -7.73
N GLY A 187 12.60 -2.25 -8.75
CA GLY A 187 12.28 -3.15 -9.85
C GLY A 187 11.72 -2.44 -11.09
N ASN A 188 12.25 -2.79 -12.27
CA ASN A 188 11.82 -2.21 -13.55
C ASN A 188 10.58 -2.92 -14.13
N ILE A 189 10.51 -4.26 -14.02
CA ILE A 189 9.46 -5.08 -14.65
C ILE A 189 8.35 -5.43 -13.65
N GLN A 190 8.71 -5.87 -12.45
CA GLN A 190 7.77 -6.04 -11.33
C GLN A 190 8.17 -5.09 -10.22
N GLN A 191 7.29 -4.15 -9.91
CA GLN A 191 7.50 -3.30 -8.75
C GLN A 191 7.42 -4.17 -7.49
N LEU A 192 8.33 -3.94 -6.54
CA LEU A 192 8.36 -4.55 -5.22
C LEU A 192 8.44 -3.46 -4.14
N LEU A 193 7.56 -3.54 -3.14
CA LEU A 193 7.65 -2.80 -1.89
C LEU A 193 8.16 -3.77 -0.81
N SER A 194 9.43 -3.65 -0.45
CA SER A 194 9.99 -4.49 0.61
C SER A 194 9.30 -4.24 1.95
N LEU A 195 9.27 -5.24 2.83
CA LEU A 195 8.76 -5.05 4.20
C LEU A 195 9.55 -3.99 4.98
N LYS A 196 10.85 -3.84 4.69
CA LYS A 196 11.68 -2.76 5.27
C LYS A 196 11.15 -1.39 4.85
N ASN A 197 10.86 -1.20 3.57
CA ASN A 197 10.32 0.06 3.06
C ASN A 197 8.89 0.29 3.52
N LEU A 198 8.07 -0.77 3.66
CA LEU A 198 6.74 -0.67 4.23
C LEU A 198 6.79 -0.23 5.70
N LYS A 199 7.70 -0.77 6.51
CA LYS A 199 7.89 -0.34 7.91
C LYS A 199 8.28 1.13 8.02
N ASN A 200 9.18 1.59 7.15
CA ASN A 200 9.65 2.97 7.10
C ASN A 200 8.71 3.91 6.32
N TYR A 201 7.58 3.40 5.85
CA TYR A 201 6.60 4.19 5.13
C TYR A 201 6.02 5.23 6.10
N GLU A 202 6.06 6.50 5.72
CA GLU A 202 5.60 7.61 6.56
C GLU A 202 4.20 8.05 6.19
N ILE A 203 3.35 8.23 7.18
CA ILE A 203 1.99 8.76 7.00
C ILE A 203 1.86 10.10 7.72
N PRO A 204 1.10 11.06 7.18
CA PRO A 204 0.82 12.30 7.87
C PRO A 204 -0.09 12.01 9.07
N ILE A 205 0.19 12.67 10.20
CA ILE A 205 -0.69 12.65 11.36
C ILE A 205 -1.83 13.64 11.07
N PRO A 206 -3.09 13.17 10.94
CA PRO A 206 -4.19 14.06 10.62
C PRO A 206 -4.51 14.94 11.84
N ASN A 207 -4.93 16.18 11.57
CA ASN A 207 -5.34 17.08 12.63
C ASN A 207 -6.65 16.57 13.26
N LYS A 208 -6.74 16.57 14.60
CA LYS A 208 -7.89 16.07 15.36
C LYS A 208 -9.23 16.68 14.92
N THR A 209 -9.22 17.90 14.38
CA THR A 209 -10.43 18.60 13.89
C THR A 209 -11.02 17.98 12.62
N ILE A 210 -10.22 17.32 11.78
CA ILE A 210 -10.65 16.82 10.45
C ILE A 210 -11.40 15.49 10.54
N LEU A 211 -11.17 14.71 11.61
CA LEU A 211 -11.69 13.34 11.74
C LEU A 211 -13.02 13.23 12.50
N LYS A 212 -13.64 14.36 12.85
CA LYS A 212 -14.95 14.42 13.56
C LYS A 212 -16.13 14.78 12.63
N GLN A 213 -15.96 14.71 11.31
CA GLN A 213 -17.04 14.89 10.33
C GLN A 213 -17.49 13.53 9.80
#